data_AF-I0WDY9-F1
#
_entry.id   AF-I0WDY9-F1
#
_cell.length_a   1.000
_cell.length_b   1.000
_cell.length_c   1.000
_cell.angle_alpha   90.00
_cell.angle_beta   90.00
_cell.angle_gamma   90.00
#
_symmetry.space_group_name_H-M   'P 1'
#
loop_
_entity.id
_entity.type
_entity.pdbx_description
1 polymer ?
#
loop_
_entity_poly.entity_id
_entity_poly.type
_entity_poly.pdbx_seq_one_letter_code
_entity_poly.pdbx_strand_id
1 'polypeptide(L)'
;MFLVYTEKITPRFTYIFKHIFGRMLNVDVRFTSDQDFFLKYQGAKFIYARNSIGNSPFIRMHDLLLEQGINDVEIYIQDWDEIPCFFPTSKNCFLPFDVFAASFYLLSRYEEYLPHLKDEHGRYPASESLAFKNGFLEFPVVDIWIHKLKTILLKLFPEVVFPSRIFEKQLLMDVSASYEFKEKDVLRTIGATLLDLSKLHIGRVFERFSVLFGIQRDAYDNFDELLQFQKDQKWKTIYFFLFADYSTYDKNSSVNSKRFKELIKKIADYTIVSLMASYETHNDLANLKKERKRLINVINRPVKRVRVRFNRIQIPETYRNLTDAEFNEDYTMGYTNYVGFRAGTCTPFYFYDVGYEVQLPILVNSFCLQDKAFQHYSNKKVILRKVQSMHAAVEAVNGRFLMVFSNEIIGGKSYVDWKTLYKEIVNL
;
A
#
# COMPACT_ATOMS: atom_id res chain seq x y z
N MET A 1 -29.61 -1.70 6.52
CA MET A 1 -29.27 -1.99 5.11
C MET A 1 -29.73 -0.83 4.24
N PHE A 2 -28.83 -0.27 3.44
CA PHE A 2 -29.14 0.79 2.47
C PHE A 2 -29.67 0.21 1.16
N LEU A 3 -30.61 0.91 0.52
CA LEU A 3 -31.00 0.67 -0.86
C LEU A 3 -30.57 1.84 -1.74
N VAL A 4 -29.77 1.58 -2.76
CA VAL A 4 -29.36 2.59 -3.74
C VAL A 4 -30.04 2.32 -5.07
N TYR A 5 -30.78 3.31 -5.56
CA TYR A 5 -31.28 3.29 -6.93
C TYR A 5 -30.21 3.81 -7.88
N THR A 6 -30.05 3.15 -9.03
CA THR A 6 -29.27 3.66 -10.15
C THR A 6 -29.89 3.22 -11.48
N GLU A 7 -29.67 3.99 -12.54
CA GLU A 7 -30.20 3.70 -13.87
C GLU A 7 -29.64 2.38 -14.44
N LYS A 8 -28.38 2.05 -14.12
CA LYS A 8 -27.71 0.83 -14.58
C LYS A 8 -26.74 0.31 -13.52
N ILE A 9 -26.91 -0.94 -13.12
CA ILE A 9 -25.99 -1.63 -12.20
C ILE A 9 -24.82 -2.19 -13.01
N THR A 10 -23.65 -1.57 -12.89
CA THR A 10 -22.41 -2.01 -13.55
C THR A 10 -21.44 -2.68 -12.56
N PRO A 11 -20.39 -3.37 -13.05
CA PRO A 11 -19.32 -3.89 -12.21
C PRO A 11 -18.60 -2.80 -11.40
N ARG A 12 -18.27 -1.65 -12.00
CA ARG A 12 -17.62 -0.51 -11.31
C ARG A 12 -18.47 0.04 -10.17
N PHE A 13 -19.74 0.32 -10.46
CA PHE A 13 -20.73 0.76 -9.47
C PHE A 13 -20.84 -0.24 -8.32
N THR A 14 -21.05 -1.52 -8.65
CA THR A 14 -21.19 -2.59 -7.65
C THR A 14 -19.96 -2.70 -6.77
N TYR A 15 -18.76 -2.64 -7.36
CA TYR A 15 -17.48 -2.70 -6.66
C TYR A 15 -17.33 -1.55 -5.67
N ILE A 16 -17.45 -0.30 -6.13
CA ILE A 16 -17.13 0.86 -5.27
C ILE A 16 -18.15 1.06 -4.16
N PHE A 17 -19.44 0.82 -4.42
CA PHE A 17 -20.45 0.88 -3.38
C PHE A 17 -20.27 -0.24 -2.35
N LYS A 18 -19.95 -1.47 -2.77
CA LYS A 18 -19.63 -2.55 -1.81
C LYS A 18 -18.37 -2.26 -1.01
N HIS A 19 -17.37 -1.62 -1.61
CA HIS A 19 -16.17 -1.18 -0.89
C HIS A 19 -16.52 -0.14 0.18
N ILE A 20 -17.18 0.96 -0.21
CA ILE A 20 -17.50 2.07 0.71
C ILE A 20 -18.47 1.61 1.80
N PHE A 21 -19.63 1.04 1.45
CA PHE A 21 -20.62 0.64 2.44
C PHE A 21 -20.13 -0.56 3.25
N GLY A 22 -19.63 -1.60 2.60
CA GLY A 22 -19.27 -2.86 3.26
C GLY A 22 -17.96 -2.81 4.05
N ARG A 23 -16.91 -2.15 3.53
CA ARG A 23 -15.57 -2.15 4.16
C ARG A 23 -15.26 -0.87 4.94
N MET A 24 -15.71 0.28 4.44
CA MET A 24 -15.38 1.56 5.09
C MET A 24 -16.42 1.97 6.12
N LEU A 25 -17.70 1.73 5.84
CA LEU A 25 -18.82 2.09 6.72
C LEU A 25 -19.38 0.92 7.54
N ASN A 26 -18.98 -0.32 7.23
CA ASN A 26 -19.46 -1.55 7.86
C ASN A 26 -20.99 -1.70 7.88
N VAL A 27 -21.63 -1.37 6.77
CA VAL A 27 -23.09 -1.45 6.59
C VAL A 27 -23.45 -2.16 5.27
N ASP A 28 -24.53 -2.92 5.29
CA ASP A 28 -25.02 -3.59 4.08
C ASP A 28 -25.65 -2.61 3.11
N VAL A 29 -25.41 -2.84 1.82
CA VAL A 29 -25.99 -2.09 0.71
C VAL A 29 -26.60 -3.03 -0.33
N ARG A 30 -27.76 -2.67 -0.86
CA ARG A 30 -28.42 -3.29 -2.01
C ARG A 30 -28.64 -2.28 -3.11
N PHE A 31 -28.78 -2.78 -4.32
CA PHE A 31 -28.90 -1.99 -5.53
C PHE A 31 -30.20 -2.34 -6.25
N THR A 32 -30.83 -1.34 -6.88
CA THR A 32 -32.00 -1.54 -7.74
C THR A 32 -31.94 -0.58 -8.92
N SER A 33 -32.40 -1.02 -10.08
CA SER A 33 -32.76 -0.17 -11.22
C SER A 33 -34.28 -0.09 -11.43
N ASP A 34 -35.05 -0.75 -10.57
CA ASP A 34 -36.51 -0.67 -10.53
C ASP A 34 -36.92 0.52 -9.64
N GLN A 35 -37.50 1.53 -10.28
CA GLN A 35 -37.98 2.75 -9.65
C GLN A 35 -39.19 2.48 -8.74
N ASP A 36 -40.11 1.59 -9.12
CA ASP A 36 -41.28 1.27 -8.30
C ASP A 36 -40.89 0.53 -7.03
N PHE A 37 -39.93 -0.40 -7.14
CA PHE A 37 -39.34 -1.06 -5.98
C PHE A 37 -38.64 -0.05 -5.06
N PHE A 38 -37.86 0.88 -5.62
CA PHE A 38 -37.20 1.93 -4.84
C PHE A 38 -38.21 2.83 -4.10
N LEU A 39 -39.28 3.27 -4.77
CA LEU A 39 -40.29 4.13 -4.15
C LEU A 39 -41.03 3.44 -2.99
N LYS A 40 -41.30 2.14 -3.11
CA LYS A 40 -41.98 1.34 -2.07
C LYS A 40 -41.11 1.00 -0.85
N TYR A 41 -39.77 1.03 -0.98
CA TYR A 41 -38.86 0.69 0.12
C TYR A 41 -38.94 1.70 1.29
N GLN A 42 -39.09 1.21 2.51
CA GLN A 42 -39.30 2.04 3.72
C GLN A 42 -38.03 2.28 4.55
N GLY A 43 -36.90 1.67 4.18
CA GLY A 43 -35.63 1.85 4.89
C GLY A 43 -34.75 2.97 4.32
N ALA A 44 -33.54 3.10 4.86
CA ALA A 44 -32.55 4.06 4.38
C ALA A 44 -32.25 3.85 2.88
N LYS A 45 -32.54 4.87 2.06
CA LYS A 45 -32.43 4.79 0.61
C LYS A 45 -32.07 6.13 -0.02
N PHE A 46 -31.28 6.10 -1.08
CA PHE A 46 -30.95 7.28 -1.85
C PHE A 46 -30.73 6.94 -3.32
N ILE A 47 -30.69 7.97 -4.15
CA ILE A 47 -30.61 7.86 -5.61
C ILE A 47 -29.19 8.23 -6.04
N TYR A 48 -28.61 7.40 -6.90
CA TYR A 48 -27.36 7.64 -7.62
C TYR A 48 -27.64 7.53 -9.13
N ALA A 49 -27.98 8.66 -9.75
CA ALA A 49 -28.48 8.72 -11.13
C ALA A 49 -28.19 10.09 -11.77
N ARG A 50 -28.59 10.33 -13.02
CA ARG A 50 -28.44 11.66 -13.65
C ARG A 50 -29.46 12.65 -13.11
N ASN A 51 -30.65 12.15 -12.79
CA ASN A 51 -31.79 12.94 -12.31
C ASN A 51 -32.33 12.40 -10.99
N SER A 52 -32.89 13.30 -10.17
CA SER A 52 -33.59 12.95 -8.94
C SER A 52 -34.98 12.36 -9.22
N ILE A 53 -35.47 11.53 -8.30
CA ILE A 53 -36.84 10.98 -8.35
C ILE A 53 -37.57 11.39 -7.06
N GLY A 54 -38.60 12.23 -7.23
CA GLY A 54 -39.33 12.83 -6.10
C GLY A 54 -38.40 13.61 -5.17
N ASN A 55 -38.66 13.50 -3.86
CA ASN A 55 -37.90 14.20 -2.81
C ASN A 55 -36.85 13.29 -2.13
N SER A 56 -36.45 12.18 -2.76
CA SER A 56 -35.48 11.27 -2.14
C SER A 56 -34.07 11.89 -2.16
N PRO A 57 -33.22 11.62 -1.14
CA PRO A 57 -31.83 12.05 -1.17
C PRO A 57 -31.14 11.57 -2.45
N PHE A 58 -30.41 12.49 -3.10
CA PHE A 58 -29.90 12.30 -4.43
C PHE A 58 -28.44 12.74 -4.55
N ILE A 59 -27.65 11.96 -5.29
CA ILE A 59 -26.33 12.34 -5.81
C ILE A 59 -26.38 12.17 -7.32
N ARG A 60 -25.98 13.22 -8.03
CA ARG A 60 -25.80 13.17 -9.47
C ARG A 60 -24.57 12.32 -9.77
N MET A 61 -24.74 11.27 -10.58
CA MET A 61 -23.63 10.40 -10.95
C MET A 61 -22.74 11.02 -12.04
N HIS A 62 -21.45 10.72 -11.96
CA HIS A 62 -20.49 10.84 -13.05
C HIS A 62 -20.52 9.56 -13.90
N ASP A 63 -20.33 9.70 -15.22
CA ASP A 63 -20.47 8.58 -16.16
C ASP A 63 -19.38 7.49 -16.00
N LEU A 64 -18.26 7.82 -15.34
CA LEU A 64 -17.14 6.89 -15.07
C LEU A 64 -17.59 5.54 -14.50
N LEU A 65 -18.60 5.51 -13.63
CA LEU A 65 -19.10 4.24 -13.06
C LEU A 65 -20.00 3.46 -14.03
N LEU A 66 -20.52 4.08 -15.08
CA LEU A 66 -21.36 3.45 -16.10
C LEU A 66 -20.60 2.96 -17.33
N GLU A 67 -19.42 3.53 -17.55
CA GLU A 67 -18.52 3.23 -18.64
C GLU A 67 -17.91 1.82 -18.57
N GLN A 68 -17.39 1.37 -19.71
CA GLN A 68 -16.55 0.19 -19.85
C GLN A 68 -15.26 0.56 -20.58
N GLY A 69 -14.16 -0.08 -20.22
CA GLY A 69 -12.86 0.19 -20.82
C GLY A 69 -12.23 1.50 -20.35
N ILE A 70 -11.10 1.85 -20.94
CA ILE A 70 -10.29 2.98 -20.47
C ILE A 70 -10.52 4.15 -21.43
N ASN A 71 -11.20 5.18 -20.93
CA ASN A 71 -11.40 6.45 -21.62
C ASN A 71 -10.70 7.57 -20.87
N ASP A 72 -10.32 8.63 -21.58
CA ASP A 72 -9.88 9.87 -20.96
C ASP A 72 -10.99 10.46 -20.09
N VAL A 73 -10.60 11.00 -18.93
CA VAL A 73 -11.52 11.58 -17.95
C VAL A 73 -11.03 12.98 -17.60
N GLU A 74 -11.87 13.98 -17.85
CA GLU A 74 -11.59 15.35 -17.43
C GLU A 74 -11.84 15.51 -15.93
N ILE A 75 -10.86 16.05 -15.22
CA ILE A 75 -10.89 16.21 -13.77
C ILE A 75 -10.79 17.68 -13.42
N TYR A 76 -11.87 18.21 -12.85
CA TYR A 76 -11.91 19.53 -12.24
C TYR A 76 -11.85 19.39 -10.73
N ILE A 77 -10.79 19.95 -10.15
CA ILE A 77 -10.58 19.95 -8.70
C ILE A 77 -11.38 21.09 -8.08
N GLN A 78 -12.05 20.79 -6.97
CA GLN A 78 -12.72 21.74 -6.09
C GLN A 78 -12.49 21.32 -4.63
N ASP A 79 -12.82 22.18 -3.67
CA ASP A 79 -12.67 21.85 -2.26
C ASP A 79 -14.02 21.54 -1.59
N TRP A 80 -14.02 20.53 -0.73
CA TRP A 80 -15.11 20.24 0.19
C TRP A 80 -14.61 20.41 1.63
N ASP A 81 -14.88 21.57 2.21
CA ASP A 81 -14.37 22.01 3.53
C ASP A 81 -12.85 21.80 3.63
N GLU A 82 -12.09 22.49 2.77
CA GLU A 82 -10.60 22.44 2.69
C GLU A 82 -9.99 21.12 2.22
N ILE A 83 -10.82 20.10 1.94
CA ILE A 83 -10.35 18.82 1.41
C ILE A 83 -10.60 18.79 -0.10
N PRO A 84 -9.55 18.66 -0.94
CA PRO A 84 -9.71 18.55 -2.38
C PRO A 84 -10.63 17.38 -2.77
N CYS A 85 -11.44 17.59 -3.78
CA CYS A 85 -12.34 16.61 -4.38
C CYS A 85 -12.58 16.95 -5.86
N PHE A 86 -13.22 16.04 -6.62
CA PHE A 86 -13.46 16.21 -8.05
C PHE A 86 -14.70 15.44 -8.50
N PHE A 87 -15.14 15.66 -9.73
CA PHE A 87 -16.46 15.25 -10.25
C PHE A 87 -17.62 16.01 -9.57
N PRO A 88 -17.68 17.34 -9.75
CA PRO A 88 -18.69 18.18 -9.11
C PRO A 88 -20.11 17.75 -9.47
N THR A 89 -21.03 17.89 -8.50
CA THR A 89 -22.45 17.58 -8.68
C THR A 89 -23.29 18.86 -8.72
N SER A 90 -24.60 18.70 -8.97
CA SER A 90 -25.54 19.82 -8.93
C SER A 90 -25.87 20.25 -7.50
N LYS A 91 -26.22 21.53 -7.29
CA LYS A 91 -26.61 22.12 -5.99
C LYS A 91 -27.73 21.37 -5.23
N ASN A 92 -28.55 20.60 -5.93
CA ASN A 92 -29.66 19.84 -5.34
C ASN A 92 -29.22 18.48 -4.76
N CYS A 93 -27.95 18.11 -4.92
CA CYS A 93 -27.39 16.89 -4.35
C CYS A 93 -27.01 17.09 -2.88
N PHE A 94 -27.11 16.03 -2.06
CA PHE A 94 -26.68 16.12 -0.66
C PHE A 94 -25.15 16.09 -0.48
N LEU A 95 -24.40 15.84 -1.54
CA LEU A 95 -22.94 15.97 -1.62
C LEU A 95 -22.54 16.95 -2.71
N PRO A 96 -21.41 17.65 -2.57
CA PRO A 96 -20.93 18.62 -3.57
C PRO A 96 -20.20 17.98 -4.77
N PHE A 97 -19.90 16.68 -4.71
CA PHE A 97 -19.26 15.92 -5.79
C PHE A 97 -19.69 14.45 -5.73
N ASP A 98 -19.37 13.71 -6.79
CA ASP A 98 -19.56 12.28 -6.86
C ASP A 98 -18.43 11.54 -6.12
N VAL A 99 -18.62 11.37 -4.82
CA VAL A 99 -17.68 10.65 -3.95
C VAL A 99 -17.43 9.21 -4.40
N PHE A 100 -18.40 8.56 -5.06
CA PHE A 100 -18.27 7.18 -5.49
C PHE A 100 -17.38 7.10 -6.73
N ALA A 101 -17.62 7.92 -7.74
CA ALA A 101 -16.76 7.98 -8.93
C ALA A 101 -15.34 8.44 -8.57
N ALA A 102 -15.19 9.45 -7.73
CA ALA A 102 -13.88 9.96 -7.32
C ALA A 102 -13.08 8.92 -6.53
N SER A 103 -13.74 8.19 -5.62
CA SER A 103 -13.10 7.10 -4.87
C SER A 103 -12.72 5.94 -5.80
N PHE A 104 -13.59 5.57 -6.75
CA PHE A 104 -13.26 4.54 -7.74
C PHE A 104 -12.03 4.90 -8.57
N TYR A 105 -11.94 6.16 -9.04
CA TYR A 105 -10.80 6.65 -9.80
C TYR A 105 -9.48 6.47 -9.05
N LEU A 106 -9.44 6.86 -7.77
CA LEU A 106 -8.24 6.74 -6.94
C LEU A 106 -7.90 5.30 -6.56
N LEU A 107 -8.90 4.48 -6.18
CA LEU A 107 -8.67 3.10 -5.73
C LEU A 107 -8.29 2.16 -6.88
N SER A 108 -8.91 2.32 -8.04
CA SER A 108 -8.54 1.55 -9.24
C SER A 108 -7.20 1.97 -9.82
N ARG A 109 -6.62 3.10 -9.36
CA ARG A 109 -5.46 3.76 -9.97
C ARG A 109 -5.73 4.07 -11.44
N TYR A 110 -6.92 4.59 -11.74
CA TYR A 110 -7.39 4.83 -13.12
C TYR A 110 -6.38 5.66 -13.94
N GLU A 111 -5.75 6.66 -13.32
CA GLU A 111 -4.71 7.50 -13.94
C GLU A 111 -3.49 6.71 -14.47
N GLU A 112 -3.21 5.52 -13.93
CA GLU A 112 -2.10 4.68 -14.35
C GLU A 112 -2.45 3.81 -15.58
N TYR A 113 -3.72 3.75 -16.00
CA TYR A 113 -4.12 3.14 -17.27
C TYR A 113 -3.98 4.10 -18.46
N LEU A 114 -3.99 5.41 -18.20
CA LEU A 114 -3.85 6.44 -19.22
C LEU A 114 -2.38 6.62 -19.63
N PRO A 115 -2.07 7.17 -20.82
CA PRO A 115 -0.70 7.46 -21.22
C PRO A 115 0.02 8.35 -20.19
N HIS A 116 1.18 7.88 -19.70
CA HIS A 116 1.96 8.58 -18.69
C HIS A 116 3.46 8.29 -18.85
N LEU A 117 4.28 9.19 -18.30
CA LEU A 117 5.71 8.98 -18.20
C LEU A 117 6.02 8.07 -17.00
N LYS A 118 6.82 7.03 -17.25
CA LYS A 118 7.31 6.12 -16.22
C LYS A 118 8.69 6.57 -15.73
N ASP A 119 9.01 6.25 -14.49
CA ASP A 119 10.38 6.46 -13.99
C ASP A 119 11.38 5.39 -14.47
N GLU A 120 12.62 5.48 -14.02
CA GLU A 120 13.72 4.56 -14.36
C GLU A 120 13.46 3.09 -14.00
N HIS A 121 12.49 2.81 -13.11
CA HIS A 121 12.08 1.46 -12.75
C HIS A 121 10.78 1.03 -13.43
N GLY A 122 10.24 1.87 -14.33
CA GLY A 122 8.99 1.61 -15.03
C GLY A 122 7.75 1.80 -14.14
N ARG A 123 7.85 2.60 -13.07
CA ARG A 123 6.76 2.91 -12.13
C ARG A 123 6.04 4.19 -12.51
N TYR A 124 4.81 4.35 -12.03
CA TYR A 124 4.10 5.62 -12.06
C TYR A 124 4.68 6.59 -11.02
N PRO A 125 5.29 7.73 -11.42
CA PRO A 125 5.90 8.68 -10.49
C PRO A 125 4.84 9.42 -9.65
N ALA A 126 5.15 9.71 -8.39
CA ALA A 126 4.25 10.49 -7.54
C ALA A 126 3.94 11.87 -8.14
N SER A 127 4.95 12.51 -8.75
CA SER A 127 4.83 13.83 -9.39
C SER A 127 3.80 13.88 -10.52
N GLU A 128 3.51 12.74 -11.14
CA GLU A 128 2.50 12.64 -12.19
C GLU A 128 1.08 12.49 -11.65
N SER A 129 0.93 12.04 -10.40
CA SER A 129 -0.37 11.78 -9.81
C SER A 129 -1.21 13.03 -9.61
N LEU A 130 -2.53 12.89 -9.79
CA LEU A 130 -3.50 13.91 -9.46
C LEU A 130 -3.31 14.43 -8.02
N ALA A 131 -3.00 13.52 -7.08
CA ALA A 131 -2.82 13.82 -5.67
C ALA A 131 -1.61 14.71 -5.39
N PHE A 132 -0.49 14.47 -6.07
CA PHE A 132 0.69 15.33 -5.92
C PHE A 132 0.47 16.69 -6.57
N LYS A 133 -0.05 16.70 -7.80
CA LYS A 133 -0.28 17.94 -8.59
C LYS A 133 -1.23 18.91 -7.89
N ASN A 134 -2.16 18.39 -7.08
CA ASN A 134 -3.15 19.19 -6.36
C ASN A 134 -2.97 19.15 -4.82
N GLY A 135 -1.78 18.78 -4.34
CA GLY A 135 -1.40 18.96 -2.94
C GLY A 135 -2.14 18.10 -1.91
N PHE A 136 -2.79 17.01 -2.31
CA PHE A 136 -3.52 16.13 -1.38
C PHE A 136 -2.89 14.75 -1.16
N LEU A 137 -1.66 14.54 -1.64
CA LEU A 137 -0.95 13.26 -1.53
C LEU A 137 -0.81 12.74 -0.08
N GLU A 138 -0.69 13.64 0.89
CA GLU A 138 -0.44 13.30 2.29
C GLU A 138 -1.72 13.06 3.11
N PHE A 139 -2.89 13.11 2.48
CA PHE A 139 -4.16 12.83 3.14
C PHE A 139 -4.72 11.48 2.68
N PRO A 140 -5.30 10.67 3.57
CA PRO A 140 -6.12 9.54 3.18
C PRO A 140 -7.47 10.08 2.68
N VAL A 141 -7.44 10.82 1.57
CA VAL A 141 -8.51 11.68 1.08
C VAL A 141 -9.84 10.92 0.90
N VAL A 142 -9.78 9.67 0.42
CA VAL A 142 -10.95 8.80 0.28
C VAL A 142 -11.56 8.50 1.66
N ASP A 143 -10.75 8.14 2.65
CA ASP A 143 -11.23 7.89 4.02
C ASP A 143 -11.84 9.14 4.65
N ILE A 144 -11.25 10.32 4.40
CA ILE A 144 -11.80 11.60 4.88
C ILE A 144 -13.15 11.87 4.22
N TRP A 145 -13.27 11.71 2.90
CA TRP A 145 -14.55 11.85 2.21
C TRP A 145 -15.61 10.89 2.74
N ILE A 146 -15.27 9.63 2.98
CA ILE A 146 -16.21 8.64 3.50
C ILE A 146 -16.59 8.93 4.95
N HIS A 147 -15.67 9.45 5.77
CA HIS A 147 -15.99 9.92 7.12
C HIS A 147 -17.02 11.08 7.08
N LYS A 148 -16.84 12.04 6.18
CA LYS A 148 -17.81 13.14 5.99
C LYS A 148 -19.14 12.64 5.41
N LEU A 149 -19.11 11.69 4.48
CA LEU A 149 -20.29 11.00 3.96
C LEU A 149 -21.08 10.34 5.09
N LYS A 150 -20.40 9.60 5.99
CA LYS A 150 -21.04 8.99 7.17
C LYS A 150 -21.81 10.02 8.00
N THR A 151 -21.23 11.18 8.26
CA THR A 151 -21.87 12.27 9.01
C THR A 151 -23.13 12.78 8.31
N ILE A 152 -23.12 12.90 6.97
CA ILE A 152 -24.31 13.32 6.22
C ILE A 152 -25.37 12.21 6.20
N LEU A 153 -24.97 10.95 5.99
CA LEU A 153 -25.89 9.82 6.00
C LEU A 153 -26.56 9.64 7.38
N LEU A 154 -25.85 9.89 8.48
CA LEU A 154 -26.42 9.88 9.83
C LEU A 154 -27.49 10.97 10.02
N LYS A 155 -27.31 12.15 9.42
CA LYS A 155 -28.32 13.21 9.44
C LYS A 155 -29.56 12.86 8.63
N LEU A 156 -29.36 12.22 7.47
CA LEU A 156 -30.44 11.80 6.58
C LEU A 156 -31.20 10.57 7.10
N PHE A 157 -30.50 9.66 7.78
CA PHE A 157 -31.03 8.40 8.27
C PHE A 157 -30.58 8.14 9.72
N PRO A 158 -31.16 8.84 10.71
CA PRO A 158 -30.73 8.75 12.12
C PRO A 158 -30.82 7.36 12.74
N GLU A 159 -31.73 6.52 12.22
CA GLU A 159 -31.96 5.14 12.67
C GLU A 159 -30.85 4.17 12.24
N VAL A 160 -29.94 4.57 11.34
CA VAL A 160 -28.89 3.69 10.84
C VAL A 160 -27.71 3.67 11.81
N VAL A 161 -27.40 2.47 12.31
CA VAL A 161 -26.21 2.23 13.10
C VAL A 161 -25.02 1.97 12.18
N PHE A 162 -23.95 2.74 12.36
CA PHE A 162 -22.67 2.55 11.68
C PHE A 162 -21.62 2.01 12.65
N PRO A 163 -21.20 0.74 12.52
CA PRO A 163 -20.15 0.19 13.36
C PRO A 163 -18.86 1.01 13.28
N SER A 164 -18.19 1.17 14.42
CA SER A 164 -16.88 1.83 14.48
C SER A 164 -15.79 0.92 13.93
N ARG A 165 -14.86 1.50 13.18
CA ARG A 165 -13.61 0.82 12.80
C ARG A 165 -12.61 0.93 13.94
N ILE A 166 -11.63 0.03 13.95
CA ILE A 166 -10.54 0.03 14.92
C ILE A 166 -9.29 0.53 14.18
N PHE A 167 -8.66 1.56 14.71
CA PHE A 167 -7.36 2.02 14.25
C PHE A 167 -6.30 0.91 14.39
N GLU A 168 -5.56 0.63 13.33
CA GLU A 168 -4.51 -0.39 13.32
C GLU A 168 -3.15 0.20 12.95
N LYS A 169 -2.10 -0.29 13.60
CA LYS A 169 -0.71 0.07 13.28
C LYS A 169 0.05 -1.17 12.80
N GLN A 170 0.71 -1.04 11.65
CA GLN A 170 1.45 -2.15 11.06
C GLN A 170 2.78 -1.73 10.45
N LEU A 171 3.78 -2.55 10.75
CA LEU A 171 5.12 -2.43 10.23
C LEU A 171 5.38 -3.48 9.15
N LEU A 172 6.01 -3.06 8.07
CA LEU A 172 6.50 -3.91 7.00
C LEU A 172 8.03 -3.83 7.02
N MET A 173 8.69 -4.94 7.32
CA MET A 173 10.15 -5.02 7.33
C MET A 173 10.65 -5.61 6.02
N ASP A 174 11.22 -4.77 5.16
CA ASP A 174 11.87 -5.17 3.93
C ASP A 174 13.28 -5.71 4.24
N VAL A 175 13.52 -6.97 3.89
CA VAL A 175 14.82 -7.63 3.99
C VAL A 175 15.35 -7.95 2.59
N SER A 176 15.93 -6.95 1.92
CA SER A 176 16.60 -7.15 0.62
C SER A 176 18.06 -7.59 0.73
N ALA A 177 18.70 -7.35 1.88
CA ALA A 177 19.97 -7.93 2.24
C ALA A 177 19.97 -8.28 3.74
N SER A 178 20.09 -9.56 4.07
CA SER A 178 20.16 -10.00 5.47
C SER A 178 21.52 -9.72 6.12
N TYR A 179 22.56 -9.56 5.31
CA TYR A 179 23.93 -9.32 5.74
C TYR A 179 24.60 -8.34 4.78
N GLU A 180 25.41 -7.44 5.31
CA GLU A 180 26.25 -6.55 4.52
C GLU A 180 27.46 -7.31 3.95
N PHE A 181 28.17 -8.03 4.83
CA PHE A 181 29.42 -8.72 4.50
C PHE A 181 29.34 -10.23 4.65
N LYS A 182 28.64 -10.74 5.68
CA LYS A 182 28.49 -12.18 5.90
C LYS A 182 27.60 -12.82 4.82
N GLU A 183 27.73 -14.14 4.69
CA GLU A 183 26.88 -14.96 3.79
C GLU A 183 26.89 -14.49 2.32
N LYS A 184 27.94 -13.77 1.91
CA LYS A 184 28.24 -13.47 0.50
C LYS A 184 29.25 -14.49 -0.02
N ASP A 185 29.11 -14.88 -1.29
CA ASP A 185 30.03 -15.82 -1.92
C ASP A 185 31.46 -15.27 -1.96
N VAL A 186 32.46 -16.15 -1.89
CA VAL A 186 33.88 -15.77 -1.84
C VAL A 186 34.27 -14.85 -2.99
N LEU A 187 33.81 -15.15 -4.22
CA LEU A 187 34.05 -14.32 -5.39
C LEU A 187 33.47 -12.91 -5.25
N ARG A 188 32.28 -12.77 -4.63
CA ARG A 188 31.67 -11.46 -4.36
C ARG A 188 32.47 -10.67 -3.34
N THR A 189 32.97 -11.34 -2.30
CA THR A 189 33.80 -10.71 -1.26
C THR A 189 35.13 -10.22 -1.84
N ILE A 190 35.78 -11.02 -2.70
CA ILE A 190 37.03 -10.63 -3.38
C ILE A 190 36.75 -9.45 -4.31
N GLY A 191 35.74 -9.55 -5.20
CA GLY A 191 35.40 -8.48 -6.12
C GLY A 191 35.03 -7.17 -5.42
N ALA A 192 34.25 -7.25 -4.35
CA ALA A 192 33.89 -6.07 -3.55
C ALA A 192 35.11 -5.46 -2.83
N THR A 193 36.05 -6.29 -2.35
CA THR A 193 37.31 -5.82 -1.75
C THR A 193 38.17 -5.10 -2.77
N LEU A 194 38.36 -5.67 -3.96
CA LEU A 194 39.11 -5.04 -5.04
C LEU A 194 38.48 -3.71 -5.46
N LEU A 195 37.16 -3.66 -5.56
CA LEU A 195 36.42 -2.43 -5.87
C LEU A 195 36.62 -1.37 -4.77
N ASP A 196 36.48 -1.74 -3.50
CA ASP A 196 36.67 -0.84 -2.36
C ASP A 196 38.12 -0.29 -2.32
N LEU A 197 39.12 -1.14 -2.59
CA LEU A 197 40.52 -0.71 -2.70
C LEU A 197 40.74 0.24 -3.88
N SER A 198 40.17 -0.05 -5.05
CA SER A 198 40.28 0.85 -6.22
C SER A 198 39.66 2.23 -5.98
N LYS A 199 38.65 2.31 -5.10
CA LYS A 199 38.00 3.56 -4.67
C LYS A 199 38.63 4.17 -3.41
N LEU A 200 39.75 3.62 -2.93
CA LEU A 200 40.43 4.05 -1.70
C LEU A 200 39.55 4.02 -0.44
N HIS A 201 38.53 3.15 -0.40
CA HIS A 201 37.63 2.94 0.74
C HIS A 201 38.25 1.97 1.76
N ILE A 202 39.47 2.25 2.20
CA ILE A 202 40.27 1.36 3.06
C ILE A 202 39.54 1.01 4.37
N GLY A 203 38.84 1.99 4.97
CA GLY A 203 38.05 1.76 6.19
C GLY A 203 36.97 0.69 6.00
N ARG A 204 36.33 0.62 4.82
CA ARG A 204 35.32 -0.40 4.51
C ARG A 204 35.93 -1.79 4.35
N VAL A 205 37.16 -1.87 3.83
CA VAL A 205 37.91 -3.12 3.73
C VAL A 205 38.22 -3.66 5.13
N PHE A 206 38.72 -2.81 6.04
CA PHE A 206 38.95 -3.20 7.43
C PHE A 206 37.67 -3.65 8.14
N GLU A 207 36.57 -2.93 7.95
CA GLU A 207 35.26 -3.29 8.49
C GLU A 207 34.79 -4.65 7.98
N ARG A 208 34.85 -4.88 6.66
CA ARG A 208 34.49 -6.15 6.02
C ARG A 208 35.21 -7.33 6.67
N PHE A 209 36.54 -7.26 6.79
CA PHE A 209 37.31 -8.35 7.39
C PHE A 209 37.10 -8.46 8.90
N SER A 210 36.90 -7.35 9.62
CA SER A 210 36.55 -7.39 11.05
C SER A 210 35.22 -8.13 11.29
N VAL A 211 34.23 -7.94 10.42
CA VAL A 211 32.94 -8.65 10.47
C VAL A 211 33.10 -10.12 10.07
N LEU A 212 33.87 -10.42 9.02
CA LEU A 212 34.10 -11.79 8.54
C LEU A 212 34.88 -12.65 9.54
N PHE A 213 35.84 -12.06 10.26
CA PHE A 213 36.57 -12.72 11.35
C PHE A 213 35.81 -12.75 12.68
N GLY A 214 34.61 -12.15 12.75
CA GLY A 214 33.76 -12.16 13.94
C GLY A 214 34.19 -11.19 15.05
N ILE A 215 35.12 -10.26 14.76
CA ILE A 215 35.53 -9.19 15.68
C ILE A 215 34.40 -8.17 15.84
N GLN A 216 33.66 -7.90 14.77
CA GLN A 216 32.51 -6.99 14.75
C GLN A 216 31.24 -7.71 14.30
N ARG A 217 30.08 -7.19 14.72
CA ARG A 217 28.77 -7.65 14.22
C ARG A 217 28.51 -7.09 12.83
N ASP A 218 27.81 -7.87 12.01
CA ASP A 218 27.37 -7.40 10.69
C ASP A 218 26.24 -6.37 10.89
N ALA A 219 26.35 -5.20 10.26
CA ALA A 219 25.42 -4.11 10.46
C ALA A 219 23.97 -4.48 10.10
N TYR A 220 23.77 -5.36 9.12
CA TYR A 220 22.44 -5.75 8.64
C TYR A 220 21.84 -6.91 9.43
N ASP A 221 22.65 -7.61 10.24
CA ASP A 221 22.23 -8.70 11.12
C ASP A 221 21.71 -8.17 12.47
N ASN A 222 20.62 -7.39 12.39
CA ASN A 222 19.98 -6.73 13.54
C ASN A 222 18.65 -7.38 13.96
N PHE A 223 18.34 -8.56 13.42
CA PHE A 223 17.03 -9.21 13.56
C PHE A 223 16.68 -9.56 15.01
N ASP A 224 17.64 -10.02 15.81
CA ASP A 224 17.37 -10.40 17.20
C ASP A 224 16.97 -9.21 18.06
N GLU A 225 17.61 -8.06 17.82
CA GLU A 225 17.25 -6.83 18.50
C GLU A 225 15.89 -6.31 18.03
N LEU A 226 15.61 -6.37 16.73
CA LEU A 226 14.32 -5.97 16.18
C LEU A 226 13.19 -6.84 16.75
N LEU A 227 13.34 -8.17 16.73
CA LEU A 227 12.37 -9.09 17.29
C LEU A 227 12.16 -8.85 18.79
N GLN A 228 13.25 -8.67 19.55
CA GLN A 228 13.13 -8.45 20.99
C GLN A 228 12.40 -7.13 21.30
N PHE A 229 12.69 -6.07 20.55
CA PHE A 229 12.00 -4.80 20.70
C PHE A 229 10.53 -4.90 20.29
N GLN A 230 10.21 -5.60 19.20
CA GLN A 230 8.85 -5.73 18.66
C GLN A 230 7.91 -6.55 19.56
N LYS A 231 8.42 -7.46 20.39
CA LYS A 231 7.60 -8.30 21.29
C LYS A 231 6.71 -7.48 22.24
N ASP A 232 7.20 -6.33 22.70
CA ASP A 232 6.51 -5.51 23.68
C ASP A 232 5.63 -4.42 23.04
N GLN A 233 5.51 -4.43 21.69
CA GLN A 233 4.87 -3.37 20.92
C GLN A 233 3.51 -3.81 20.37
N LYS A 234 2.58 -2.85 20.25
CA LYS A 234 1.24 -3.11 19.67
C LYS A 234 1.26 -3.22 18.13
N TRP A 235 2.39 -2.94 17.52
CA TRP A 235 2.56 -2.97 16.06
C TRP A 235 2.66 -4.41 15.55
N LYS A 236 1.69 -4.81 14.72
CA LYS A 236 1.84 -6.06 13.95
C LYS A 236 2.99 -5.85 12.96
N THR A 237 3.96 -6.77 12.91
CA THR A 237 5.10 -6.66 11.96
C THR A 237 5.08 -7.81 10.98
N ILE A 238 5.30 -7.56 9.69
CA ILE A 238 5.50 -8.59 8.67
C ILE A 238 6.89 -8.43 8.06
N TYR A 239 7.66 -9.51 7.98
CA TYR A 239 8.97 -9.51 7.33
C TYR A 239 8.84 -10.03 5.90
N PHE A 240 9.27 -9.22 4.94
CA PHE A 240 9.33 -9.60 3.54
C PHE A 240 10.79 -9.89 3.18
N PHE A 241 11.10 -11.17 2.94
CA PHE A 241 12.45 -11.59 2.60
C PHE A 241 12.62 -11.70 1.09
N LEU A 242 13.67 -11.09 0.57
CA LEU A 242 14.14 -11.35 -0.78
C LEU A 242 14.81 -12.73 -0.80
N PHE A 243 14.10 -13.74 -1.29
CA PHE A 243 14.54 -15.12 -1.38
C PHE A 243 14.62 -15.58 -2.84
N ALA A 244 15.52 -14.95 -3.59
CA ALA A 244 15.64 -15.05 -5.04
C ALA A 244 17.07 -15.38 -5.49
N ASP A 245 17.21 -15.73 -6.77
CA ASP A 245 18.53 -15.91 -7.39
C ASP A 245 19.26 -14.55 -7.48
N TYR A 246 20.59 -14.57 -7.56
CA TYR A 246 21.40 -13.33 -7.58
C TYR A 246 21.26 -12.61 -8.92
N SER A 247 21.01 -11.29 -8.87
CA SER A 247 20.90 -10.43 -10.05
C SER A 247 21.54 -9.05 -9.82
N THR A 248 21.49 -8.19 -10.84
CA THR A 248 21.94 -6.79 -10.77
C THR A 248 21.23 -6.00 -9.66
N TYR A 249 19.95 -6.27 -9.41
CA TYR A 249 19.10 -5.54 -8.46
C TYR A 249 18.84 -6.32 -7.15
N ASP A 250 19.15 -7.63 -7.15
CA ASP A 250 18.84 -8.57 -6.07
C ASP A 250 20.11 -9.25 -5.57
N LYS A 251 20.64 -8.75 -4.45
CA LYS A 251 21.98 -9.09 -3.94
C LYS A 251 21.97 -9.74 -2.56
N ASN A 252 20.85 -10.36 -2.18
CA ASN A 252 20.75 -11.04 -0.89
C ASN A 252 21.66 -12.28 -0.82
N SER A 253 21.62 -12.96 0.33
CA SER A 253 22.27 -14.25 0.52
C SER A 253 21.65 -15.32 -0.39
N SER A 254 22.48 -16.27 -0.83
CA SER A 254 22.06 -17.35 -1.72
C SER A 254 20.90 -18.15 -1.12
N VAL A 255 19.91 -18.50 -1.94
CA VAL A 255 18.79 -19.38 -1.57
C VAL A 255 19.24 -20.78 -1.13
N ASN A 256 20.51 -21.14 -1.38
CA ASN A 256 21.10 -22.40 -0.94
C ASN A 256 21.79 -22.30 0.43
N SER A 257 22.03 -21.10 0.97
CA SER A 257 22.68 -20.93 2.28
C SER A 257 21.82 -21.52 3.39
N LYS A 258 22.42 -22.44 4.17
CA LYS A 258 21.79 -23.02 5.36
C LYS A 258 21.49 -21.96 6.41
N ARG A 259 22.45 -21.05 6.67
CA ARG A 259 22.28 -19.97 7.66
C ARG A 259 21.18 -19.01 7.27
N PHE A 260 21.06 -18.68 5.98
CA PHE A 260 19.97 -17.81 5.53
C PHE A 260 18.60 -18.47 5.73
N LYS A 261 18.46 -19.75 5.40
CA LYS A 261 17.23 -20.52 5.69
C LYS A 261 16.93 -20.59 7.19
N GLU A 262 17.95 -20.79 8.02
CA GLU A 262 17.81 -20.80 9.49
C GLU A 262 17.36 -19.45 10.04
N LEU A 263 17.92 -18.33 9.52
CA LEU A 263 17.46 -16.99 9.86
C LEU A 263 15.98 -16.82 9.51
N ILE A 264 15.57 -17.15 8.28
CA ILE A 264 14.18 -17.02 7.84
C ILE A 264 13.25 -17.85 8.75
N LYS A 265 13.62 -19.09 9.07
CA LYS A 265 12.87 -19.95 9.99
C LYS A 265 12.76 -19.34 11.39
N LYS A 266 13.87 -18.85 11.94
CA LYS A 266 13.91 -18.17 13.23
C LYS A 266 12.95 -16.99 13.27
N ILE A 267 12.93 -16.13 12.25
CA ILE A 267 11.98 -15.00 12.20
C ILE A 267 10.54 -15.52 12.08
N ALA A 268 10.31 -16.55 11.26
CA ALA A 268 8.99 -17.15 11.09
C ALA A 268 8.44 -17.79 12.38
N ASP A 269 9.27 -18.17 13.35
CA ASP A 269 8.81 -18.68 14.64
C ASP A 269 8.14 -17.60 15.51
N TYR A 270 8.46 -16.32 15.30
CA TYR A 270 7.92 -15.20 16.09
C TYR A 270 6.89 -14.36 15.34
N THR A 271 6.97 -14.28 14.01
CA THR A 271 6.10 -13.40 13.23
C THR A 271 5.85 -13.91 11.80
N ILE A 272 5.00 -13.20 11.06
CA ILE A 272 4.69 -13.50 9.66
C ILE A 272 5.92 -13.17 8.80
N VAL A 273 6.36 -14.19 8.06
CA VAL A 273 7.32 -14.06 6.97
C VAL A 273 6.59 -14.21 5.63
N SER A 274 6.94 -13.38 4.66
CA SER A 274 6.43 -13.45 3.29
C SER A 274 7.47 -13.07 2.25
N LEU A 275 7.09 -13.18 0.98
CA LEU A 275 8.01 -13.00 -0.13
C LEU A 275 8.17 -11.52 -0.48
N MET A 276 9.42 -11.06 -0.53
CA MET A 276 9.77 -9.90 -1.33
C MET A 276 10.13 -10.40 -2.73
N ALA A 277 9.22 -10.25 -3.69
CA ALA A 277 9.40 -10.74 -5.06
C ALA A 277 10.52 -9.95 -5.74
N SER A 278 11.47 -10.65 -6.37
CA SER A 278 12.66 -10.05 -6.96
C SER A 278 12.35 -9.08 -8.10
N TYR A 279 13.32 -8.26 -8.48
CA TYR A 279 13.16 -7.30 -9.57
C TYR A 279 12.83 -7.98 -10.91
N GLU A 280 13.32 -9.21 -11.11
CA GLU A 280 13.15 -9.99 -12.33
C GLU A 280 11.75 -10.61 -12.46
N THR A 281 10.99 -10.75 -11.36
CA THR A 281 9.62 -11.30 -11.41
C THR A 281 8.60 -10.41 -12.11
N HIS A 282 8.96 -9.14 -12.37
CA HIS A 282 8.04 -8.10 -12.84
C HIS A 282 7.19 -8.49 -14.05
N ASN A 283 7.73 -9.28 -14.98
CA ASN A 283 7.02 -9.84 -16.13
C ASN A 283 7.25 -11.36 -16.27
N ASP A 284 7.63 -12.04 -15.18
CA ASP A 284 7.94 -13.46 -15.18
C ASP A 284 7.14 -14.18 -14.09
N LEU A 285 5.93 -14.60 -14.47
CA LEU A 285 5.03 -15.37 -13.60
C LEU A 285 5.65 -16.71 -13.15
N ALA A 286 6.44 -17.35 -14.00
CA ALA A 286 7.05 -18.63 -13.68
C ALA A 286 8.11 -18.45 -12.59
N ASN A 287 8.95 -17.41 -12.70
CA ASN A 287 9.92 -17.07 -11.67
C ASN A 287 9.25 -16.61 -10.37
N LEU A 288 8.17 -15.81 -10.45
CA LEU A 288 7.40 -15.43 -9.26
C LEU A 288 6.85 -16.66 -8.50
N LYS A 289 6.26 -17.62 -9.23
CA LYS A 289 5.79 -18.90 -8.66
C LYS A 289 6.94 -19.73 -8.06
N LYS A 290 8.09 -19.75 -8.72
CA LYS A 290 9.31 -20.43 -8.25
C LYS A 290 9.82 -19.83 -6.95
N GLU A 291 9.94 -18.51 -6.84
CA GLU A 291 10.36 -17.80 -5.63
C GLU A 291 9.38 -18.06 -4.47
N ARG A 292 8.08 -17.93 -4.73
CA ARG A 292 7.03 -18.24 -3.74
C ARG A 292 7.14 -19.68 -3.23
N LYS A 293 7.24 -20.65 -4.12
CA LYS A 293 7.38 -22.08 -3.77
C LYS A 293 8.63 -22.36 -2.96
N ARG A 294 9.76 -21.74 -3.32
CA ARG A 294 11.02 -21.86 -2.58
C ARG A 294 10.87 -21.37 -1.14
N LEU A 295 10.25 -20.22 -0.91
CA LEU A 295 10.02 -19.70 0.43
C LEU A 295 9.06 -20.58 1.23
N ILE A 296 7.95 -21.05 0.62
CA ILE A 296 7.01 -22.00 1.24
C ILE A 296 7.76 -23.23 1.77
N ASN A 297 8.68 -23.80 0.97
CA ASN A 297 9.46 -24.98 1.36
C ASN A 297 10.46 -24.70 2.50
N VAL A 298 10.86 -23.45 2.72
CA VAL A 298 11.76 -23.09 3.82
C VAL A 298 10.97 -22.98 5.14
N ILE A 299 9.82 -22.31 5.11
CA ILE A 299 9.03 -22.03 6.34
C ILE A 299 7.94 -23.07 6.61
N ASN A 300 7.66 -23.98 5.67
CA ASN A 300 6.59 -24.98 5.71
C ASN A 300 5.21 -24.39 6.03
N ARG A 301 4.93 -23.20 5.50
CA ARG A 301 3.68 -22.45 5.68
C ARG A 301 3.26 -21.76 4.38
N PRO A 302 1.96 -21.52 4.16
CA PRO A 302 1.49 -20.78 2.98
C PRO A 302 2.04 -19.35 2.95
N VAL A 303 2.60 -18.95 1.81
CA VAL A 303 3.02 -17.57 1.55
C VAL A 303 1.91 -16.87 0.75
N LYS A 304 1.11 -16.08 1.45
CA LYS A 304 -0.09 -15.41 0.94
C LYS A 304 0.12 -13.94 0.59
N ARG A 305 1.18 -13.33 1.13
CA ARG A 305 1.47 -11.91 1.05
C ARG A 305 2.72 -11.67 0.22
N VAL A 306 2.76 -10.53 -0.45
CA VAL A 306 3.89 -10.15 -1.30
C VAL A 306 4.20 -8.66 -1.18
N ARG A 307 5.49 -8.34 -1.31
CA ARG A 307 5.98 -7.01 -1.68
C ARG A 307 6.88 -7.15 -2.89
N VAL A 308 6.73 -6.30 -3.89
CA VAL A 308 7.62 -6.32 -5.07
C VAL A 308 8.79 -5.38 -4.84
N ARG A 309 10.00 -5.83 -5.19
CA ARG A 309 11.22 -5.02 -5.13
C ARG A 309 11.03 -3.67 -5.82
N PHE A 310 11.59 -2.63 -5.22
CA PHE A 310 11.48 -1.21 -5.66
C PHE A 310 10.05 -0.65 -5.70
N ASN A 311 9.08 -1.31 -5.06
CA ASN A 311 7.65 -1.00 -5.19
C ASN A 311 7.20 -0.94 -6.66
N ARG A 312 7.77 -1.83 -7.48
CA ARG A 312 7.55 -1.84 -8.93
C ARG A 312 6.18 -2.41 -9.26
N ILE A 313 5.22 -1.51 -9.45
CA ILE A 313 3.86 -1.85 -9.87
C ILE A 313 3.65 -1.29 -11.27
N GLN A 314 3.24 -2.16 -12.19
CA GLN A 314 2.66 -1.80 -13.47
C GLN A 314 1.21 -2.26 -13.48
N ILE A 315 0.33 -1.29 -13.67
CA ILE A 315 -1.11 -1.51 -13.69
C ILE A 315 -1.54 -1.83 -15.12
N PRO A 316 -2.34 -2.89 -15.33
CA PRO A 316 -2.84 -3.88 -14.35
C PRO A 316 -1.96 -5.15 -14.19
N GLU A 317 -0.90 -5.31 -14.99
CA GLU A 317 -0.15 -6.56 -15.15
C GLU A 317 0.39 -7.13 -13.85
N THR A 318 0.92 -6.28 -12.96
CA THR A 318 1.46 -6.72 -11.67
C THR A 318 0.38 -7.41 -10.85
N TYR A 319 -0.82 -6.84 -10.73
CA TYR A 319 -1.88 -7.42 -9.91
C TYR A 319 -2.48 -8.71 -10.51
N ARG A 320 -2.49 -8.81 -11.84
CA ARG A 320 -2.82 -10.06 -12.54
C ARG A 320 -1.80 -11.14 -12.21
N ASN A 321 -0.51 -10.86 -12.39
CA ASN A 321 0.57 -11.81 -12.11
C ASN A 321 0.61 -12.24 -10.64
N LEU A 322 0.41 -11.33 -9.70
CA LEU A 322 0.36 -11.66 -8.27
C LEU A 322 -0.83 -12.59 -7.95
N THR A 323 -2.00 -12.33 -8.54
CA THR A 323 -3.18 -13.17 -8.42
C THR A 323 -2.94 -14.57 -8.99
N ASP A 324 -2.38 -14.66 -10.20
CA ASP A 324 -2.09 -15.93 -10.88
C ASP A 324 -0.99 -16.74 -10.18
N ALA A 325 -0.12 -16.07 -9.41
CA ALA A 325 0.85 -16.68 -8.52
C ALA A 325 0.26 -17.06 -7.14
N GLU A 326 -1.05 -16.92 -6.95
CA GLU A 326 -1.82 -17.27 -5.75
C GLU A 326 -1.45 -16.44 -4.51
N PHE A 327 -1.05 -15.18 -4.71
CA PHE A 327 -1.06 -14.18 -3.64
C PHE A 327 -2.46 -13.58 -3.53
N ASN A 328 -2.90 -13.34 -2.29
CA ASN A 328 -4.20 -12.72 -2.04
C ASN A 328 -4.09 -11.44 -1.19
N GLU A 329 -2.88 -11.06 -0.77
CA GLU A 329 -2.60 -9.76 -0.16
C GLU A 329 -1.34 -9.14 -0.79
N ASP A 330 -1.48 -7.93 -1.32
CA ASP A 330 -0.35 -7.10 -1.75
C ASP A 330 -0.05 -6.04 -0.69
N TYR A 331 1.23 -5.75 -0.53
CA TYR A 331 1.73 -4.67 0.34
C TYR A 331 2.63 -3.70 -0.43
N THR A 332 2.63 -3.74 -1.76
CA THR A 332 3.57 -2.99 -2.61
C THR A 332 3.09 -1.57 -2.90
N MET A 333 1.78 -1.31 -2.86
CA MET A 333 1.23 -0.02 -3.27
C MET A 333 1.64 1.12 -2.32
N GLY A 334 2.46 2.02 -2.84
CA GLY A 334 2.93 3.23 -2.17
C GLY A 334 4.01 3.91 -3.01
N TYR A 335 4.56 5.01 -2.51
CA TYR A 335 5.65 5.73 -3.16
C TYR A 335 6.96 5.54 -2.39
N THR A 336 8.01 5.14 -3.10
CA THR A 336 9.33 4.85 -2.49
C THR A 336 10.00 6.11 -1.93
N ASN A 337 9.86 7.23 -2.65
CA ASN A 337 10.61 8.46 -2.39
C ASN A 337 9.72 9.62 -1.90
N TYR A 338 8.43 9.36 -1.68
CA TYR A 338 7.46 10.36 -1.23
C TYR A 338 6.65 9.82 -0.06
N VAL A 339 6.35 10.69 0.88
CA VAL A 339 5.37 10.45 1.94
C VAL A 339 3.97 10.67 1.36
N GLY A 340 3.06 9.73 1.57
CA GLY A 340 1.65 9.89 1.20
C GLY A 340 0.94 8.65 0.69
N PHE A 341 -0.35 8.79 0.42
CA PHE A 341 -1.27 7.70 0.08
C PHE A 341 -1.41 7.58 -1.43
N ARG A 342 -0.73 6.60 -2.04
CA ARG A 342 -0.78 6.39 -3.50
C ARG A 342 -2.21 6.18 -4.01
N ALA A 343 -3.02 5.38 -3.34
CA ALA A 343 -4.44 5.19 -3.69
C ALA A 343 -5.40 6.18 -3.00
N GLY A 344 -4.88 7.23 -2.35
CA GLY A 344 -5.70 8.18 -1.60
C GLY A 344 -6.42 7.57 -0.37
N THR A 345 -6.06 6.36 0.05
CA THR A 345 -6.71 5.65 1.16
C THR A 345 -5.70 4.98 2.08
N CYS A 346 -6.09 4.84 3.34
CA CYS A 346 -5.46 3.99 4.36
C CYS A 346 -6.29 2.73 4.66
N THR A 347 -7.38 2.50 3.94
CA THR A 347 -8.23 1.32 4.07
C THR A 347 -7.87 0.27 3.01
N PRO A 348 -7.63 -1.00 3.39
CA PRO A 348 -7.39 -2.05 2.41
C PRO A 348 -8.55 -2.24 1.43
N PHE A 349 -8.23 -2.44 0.15
CA PHE A 349 -9.22 -2.59 -0.92
C PHE A 349 -8.81 -3.73 -1.87
N TYR A 350 -9.79 -4.40 -2.45
CA TYR A 350 -9.47 -5.38 -3.50
C TYR A 350 -9.17 -4.64 -4.80
N PHE A 351 -8.13 -5.03 -5.52
CA PHE A 351 -7.79 -4.35 -6.76
C PHE A 351 -8.89 -4.55 -7.82
N TYR A 352 -9.28 -3.47 -8.51
CA TYR A 352 -10.23 -3.53 -9.62
C TYR A 352 -9.46 -3.36 -10.93
N ASP A 353 -9.52 -4.37 -11.77
CA ASP A 353 -8.94 -4.36 -13.11
C ASP A 353 -9.91 -3.68 -14.08
N VAL A 354 -9.58 -2.45 -14.46
CA VAL A 354 -10.41 -1.63 -15.36
C VAL A 354 -10.44 -2.23 -16.76
N GLY A 355 -9.34 -2.84 -17.21
CA GLY A 355 -9.26 -3.46 -18.54
C GLY A 355 -10.16 -4.67 -18.70
N TYR A 356 -10.37 -5.44 -17.62
CA TYR A 356 -11.26 -6.62 -17.59
C TYR A 356 -12.60 -6.38 -16.88
N GLU A 357 -12.84 -5.18 -16.37
CA GLU A 357 -14.04 -4.82 -15.59
C GLU A 357 -14.34 -5.81 -14.45
N VAL A 358 -13.30 -6.24 -13.74
CA VAL A 358 -13.40 -7.28 -12.71
C VAL A 358 -12.59 -6.93 -11.47
N GLN A 359 -13.15 -7.26 -10.31
CA GLN A 359 -12.41 -7.24 -9.05
C GLN A 359 -11.50 -8.46 -8.97
N LEU A 360 -10.19 -8.26 -8.89
CA LEU A 360 -9.23 -9.35 -8.65
C LEU A 360 -9.29 -9.79 -7.17
N PRO A 361 -9.05 -11.08 -6.86
CA PRO A 361 -9.05 -11.60 -5.50
C PRO A 361 -7.74 -11.30 -4.74
N ILE A 362 -7.18 -10.09 -4.93
CA ILE A 362 -6.00 -9.60 -4.22
C ILE A 362 -6.33 -8.34 -3.44
N LEU A 363 -6.13 -8.38 -2.13
CA LEU A 363 -6.33 -7.26 -1.22
C LEU A 363 -5.07 -6.40 -1.19
N VAL A 364 -5.17 -5.17 -1.68
CA VAL A 364 -4.09 -4.17 -1.64
C VAL A 364 -4.08 -3.50 -0.28
N ASN A 365 -2.93 -3.55 0.38
CA ASN A 365 -2.64 -2.88 1.65
C ASN A 365 -1.63 -1.76 1.36
N SER A 366 -2.14 -0.60 0.95
CA SER A 366 -1.29 0.53 0.58
C SER A 366 -0.55 1.08 1.81
N PHE A 367 0.77 1.22 1.71
CA PHE A 367 1.56 1.92 2.72
C PHE A 367 1.62 3.41 2.41
N CYS A 368 1.80 4.24 3.43
CA CYS A 368 1.91 5.69 3.26
C CYS A 368 3.30 6.25 3.57
N LEU A 369 4.16 5.44 4.19
CA LEU A 369 5.50 5.82 4.62
C LEU A 369 6.50 4.70 4.35
N GLN A 370 7.66 5.08 3.82
CA GLN A 370 8.81 4.21 3.69
C GLN A 370 10.07 4.96 4.13
N ASP A 371 10.97 4.27 4.82
CA ASP A 371 12.27 4.80 5.25
C ASP A 371 13.05 5.55 4.15
N LYS A 372 13.05 5.04 2.90
CA LYS A 372 13.69 5.68 1.75
C LYS A 372 13.18 7.09 1.46
N ALA A 373 11.90 7.37 1.66
CA ALA A 373 11.32 8.71 1.46
C ALA A 373 11.91 9.75 2.43
N PHE A 374 12.53 9.30 3.51
CA PHE A 374 13.11 10.13 4.54
C PHE A 374 14.65 10.24 4.46
N GLN A 375 15.31 9.55 3.53
CA GLN A 375 16.78 9.56 3.45
C GLN A 375 17.39 10.92 3.07
N HIS A 376 16.61 11.80 2.45
CA HIS A 376 17.03 13.17 2.14
C HIS A 376 16.94 14.12 3.34
N TYR A 377 16.34 13.69 4.45
CA TYR A 377 16.22 14.50 5.66
C TYR A 377 17.44 14.29 6.55
N SER A 378 18.11 15.38 6.92
CA SER A 378 19.21 15.35 7.89
C SER A 378 18.74 15.44 9.33
N ASN A 379 17.49 15.85 9.58
CA ASN A 379 16.98 16.12 10.91
C ASN A 379 15.90 15.12 11.34
N LYS A 380 16.26 14.27 12.31
CA LYS A 380 15.38 13.30 12.95
C LYS A 380 14.06 13.90 13.46
N LYS A 381 14.07 15.11 14.02
CA LYS A 381 12.85 15.77 14.54
C LYS A 381 11.86 16.12 13.43
N VAL A 382 12.36 16.46 12.23
CA VAL A 382 11.52 16.75 11.06
C VAL A 382 10.84 15.47 10.60
N ILE A 383 11.59 14.36 10.53
CA ILE A 383 11.04 13.05 10.18
C ILE A 383 9.97 12.64 11.19
N LEU A 384 10.25 12.74 12.49
CA LEU A 384 9.30 12.35 13.54
C LEU A 384 8.00 13.16 13.48
N ARG A 385 8.09 14.49 13.30
CA ARG A 385 6.89 15.34 13.13
C ARG A 385 6.06 14.92 11.91
N LYS A 386 6.71 14.58 10.81
CA LYS A 386 6.04 14.10 9.60
C LYS A 386 5.30 12.79 9.87
N VAL A 387 5.96 11.83 10.52
CA VAL A 387 5.36 10.54 10.90
C VAL A 387 4.18 10.74 11.85
N GLN A 388 4.31 11.61 12.86
CA GLN A 388 3.23 11.93 13.80
C GLN A 388 2.02 12.56 13.10
N SER A 389 2.25 13.47 12.15
CA SER A 389 1.17 14.08 11.36
C SER A 389 0.42 13.04 10.52
N MET A 390 1.16 12.14 9.85
CA MET A 390 0.55 11.05 9.07
C MET A 390 -0.19 10.05 9.97
N HIS A 391 0.36 9.72 11.14
CA HIS A 391 -0.28 8.87 12.13
C HIS A 391 -1.62 9.46 12.58
N ALA A 392 -1.63 10.74 12.98
CA ALA A 392 -2.84 11.43 13.42
C ALA A 392 -3.91 11.49 12.33
N ALA A 393 -3.51 11.71 11.06
CA ALA A 393 -4.43 11.71 9.93
C ALA A 393 -5.13 10.35 9.72
N VAL A 394 -4.40 9.24 9.89
CA VAL A 394 -4.97 7.88 9.77
C VAL A 394 -5.81 7.51 11.00
N GLU A 395 -5.37 7.90 12.19
CA GLU A 395 -6.10 7.69 13.45
C GLU A 395 -7.45 8.41 13.45
N ALA A 396 -7.51 9.65 12.94
CA ALA A 396 -8.74 10.42 12.85
C ALA A 396 -9.85 9.73 12.02
N VAL A 397 -9.47 8.89 11.06
CA VAL A 397 -10.40 8.11 10.24
C VAL A 397 -10.53 6.65 10.69
N ASN A 398 -9.89 6.26 11.80
CA ASN A 398 -9.79 4.87 12.27
C ASN A 398 -9.33 3.90 11.17
N GLY A 399 -8.31 4.32 10.41
CA GLY A 399 -7.73 3.55 9.31
C GLY A 399 -6.59 2.63 9.74
N ARG A 400 -5.84 2.12 8.76
CA ARG A 400 -4.65 1.28 9.00
C ARG A 400 -3.39 2.04 8.64
N PHE A 401 -2.56 2.31 9.64
CA PHE A 401 -1.29 3.01 9.48
C PHE A 401 -0.18 2.02 9.15
N LEU A 402 0.24 2.03 7.88
CA LEU A 402 1.21 1.10 7.30
C LEU A 402 2.51 1.82 6.99
N MET A 403 3.60 1.38 7.63
CA MET A 403 4.95 1.91 7.44
C MET A 403 5.93 0.82 6.99
N VAL A 404 6.85 1.18 6.10
CA VAL A 404 7.91 0.30 5.60
C VAL A 404 9.26 0.74 6.16
N PHE A 405 10.00 -0.23 6.71
CA PHE A 405 11.40 -0.07 7.07
C PHE A 405 12.22 -1.20 6.48
N SER A 406 13.51 -0.96 6.27
CA SER A 406 14.48 -1.92 5.79
C SER A 406 15.47 -2.21 6.91
N ASN A 407 15.80 -3.47 7.15
CA ASN A 407 16.81 -3.84 8.14
C ASN A 407 18.16 -3.17 7.82
N GLU A 408 18.46 -3.03 6.53
CA GLU A 408 19.65 -2.37 5.99
C GLU A 408 19.76 -0.90 6.42
N ILE A 409 18.64 -0.16 6.43
CA ILE A 409 18.62 1.25 6.82
C ILE A 409 18.69 1.39 8.34
N ILE A 410 18.01 0.53 9.08
CA ILE A 410 18.04 0.53 10.55
C ILE A 410 19.44 0.21 11.08
N GLY A 411 20.11 -0.77 10.49
CA GLY A 411 21.42 -1.23 10.92
C GLY A 411 22.60 -0.49 10.29
N GLY A 412 22.38 0.08 9.10
CA GLY A 412 23.42 0.74 8.32
C GLY A 412 23.90 2.07 8.90
N LYS A 413 25.07 2.49 8.44
CA LYS A 413 25.64 3.79 8.79
C LYS A 413 24.92 4.90 8.02
N SER A 414 24.44 5.90 8.75
CA SER A 414 23.71 7.04 8.21
C SER A 414 23.93 8.25 9.13
N TYR A 415 23.77 9.45 8.58
CA TYR A 415 23.78 10.70 9.37
C TYR A 415 22.66 10.72 10.42
N VAL A 416 21.49 10.18 10.05
CA VAL A 416 20.37 9.97 10.98
C VAL A 416 20.54 8.62 11.68
N ASP A 417 20.44 8.62 13.00
CA ASP A 417 20.31 7.41 13.82
C ASP A 417 18.93 6.76 13.60
N TRP A 418 18.86 5.93 12.57
CA TRP A 418 17.65 5.22 12.16
C TRP A 418 17.16 4.23 13.20
N LYS A 419 18.06 3.66 13.98
CA LYS A 419 17.71 2.69 15.01
C LYS A 419 16.95 3.34 16.15
N THR A 420 17.41 4.49 16.62
CA THR A 420 16.68 5.25 17.64
C THR A 420 15.40 5.85 17.07
N LEU A 421 15.43 6.36 15.83
CA LEU A 421 14.23 6.87 15.16
C LEU A 421 13.15 5.79 14.99
N TYR A 422 13.54 4.59 14.57
CA TYR A 422 12.65 3.43 14.45
C TYR A 422 11.97 3.12 15.78
N LYS A 423 12.73 3.06 16.88
CA LYS A 423 12.17 2.80 18.22
C LYS A 423 11.19 3.89 18.66
N GLU A 424 11.50 5.16 18.41
CA GLU A 424 10.60 6.29 18.72
C GLU A 424 9.30 6.24 17.91
N ILE A 425 9.38 5.90 16.62
CA ILE A 425 8.21 5.78 15.74
C ILE A 425 7.31 4.63 16.19
N VAL A 426 7.88 3.48 16.54
CA VAL A 426 7.09 2.30 16.97
C VAL A 426 6.46 2.51 18.37
N ASN A 427 7.00 3.43 19.18
CA ASN A 427 6.42 3.81 20.46
C ASN A 427 5.25 4.82 20.34
N LEU A 428 5.01 5.41 19.17
CA LEU A 428 3.73 6.06 18.84
C LEU A 428 2.64 4.98 18.80
#